data_AF-A0A951RXL9-F1
#
_entry.id   AF-A0A951RXL9-F1
#
_cell.length_a   1.000
_cell.length_b   1.000
_cell.length_c   1.000
_cell.angle_alpha   90.00
_cell.angle_beta   90.00
_cell.angle_gamma   90.00
#
_symmetry.space_group_name_H-M   'P 1'
#
loop_
_entity.id
_entity.type
_entity.pdbx_description
1 polymer ?
#
loop_
_entity_poly.entity_id
_entity_poly.type
_entity_poly.pdbx_seq_one_letter_code
_entity_poly.pdbx_strand_id
1 'polypeptide(L)'
;VGALIVKGGEVVCEAREAANTKNDVTCHAEIEAIRLAVRQLHTRDLSDCTLYTTHEPCVMCAYSIRFYKISKVVYLHPVVYLGGITSSMPLLTSDIVPPHWGKAPEVVRLK
;
A
#
# COMPACT_ATOMS: atom_id res chain seq x y z
N VAL A 1 7.21 -1.65 10.77
CA VAL A 1 6.55 -2.20 9.56
C VAL A 1 7.54 -2.24 8.41
N GLY A 2 7.44 -3.22 7.51
CA GLY A 2 8.24 -3.32 6.29
C GLY A 2 7.34 -3.58 5.10
N ALA A 3 7.72 -3.09 3.91
CA ALA A 3 6.96 -3.22 2.69
C ALA A 3 7.86 -3.44 1.47
N LEU A 4 7.29 -4.10 0.46
CA LEU A 4 7.95 -4.51 -0.77
C LEU A 4 7.00 -4.30 -1.95
N ILE A 5 7.50 -3.76 -3.06
CA ILE A 5 6.72 -3.67 -4.31
C ILE A 5 7.34 -4.61 -5.34
N VAL A 6 6.50 -5.45 -5.93
CA VAL A 6 6.87 -6.45 -6.94
C VAL A 6 6.14 -6.15 -8.24
N LYS A 7 6.83 -6.23 -9.38
CA LYS A 7 6.25 -6.12 -10.73
C LYS A 7 6.79 -7.27 -11.58
N GLY A 8 5.90 -8.04 -12.22
CA GLY A 8 6.32 -9.16 -13.08
C GLY A 8 7.12 -10.26 -12.37
N GLY A 9 6.93 -10.42 -11.06
CA GLY A 9 7.69 -11.40 -10.25
C GLY A 9 9.04 -10.88 -9.73
N GLU A 10 9.45 -9.67 -10.11
CA GLU A 10 10.70 -9.05 -9.66
C GLU A 10 10.45 -7.98 -8.59
N VAL A 11 11.34 -7.93 -7.60
CA VAL A 11 11.33 -6.88 -6.58
C VAL A 11 11.75 -5.56 -7.22
N VAL A 12 10.82 -4.60 -7.23
CA VAL A 12 11.11 -3.23 -7.64
C VAL A 12 11.86 -2.52 -6.53
N CYS A 13 11.31 -2.53 -5.32
CA CYS A 13 11.92 -1.85 -4.17
C CYS A 13 11.47 -2.44 -2.83
N GLU A 14 12.27 -2.17 -1.81
CA GLU A 14 11.98 -2.47 -0.41
C GLU A 14 11.97 -1.18 0.42
N ALA A 15 11.13 -1.12 1.43
CA ALA A 15 11.07 0.00 2.36
C ALA A 15 10.70 -0.44 3.78
N ARG A 16 11.01 0.42 4.74
CA ARG A 16 10.66 0.24 6.15
C ARG A 16 10.07 1.51 6.72
N GLU A 17 9.30 1.34 7.78
CA GLU A 17 8.80 2.42 8.63
C GLU A 17 9.96 3.34 9.02
N ALA A 18 9.78 4.65 8.80
CA ALA A 18 10.82 5.63 9.01
C ALA A 18 10.31 6.90 9.70
N ALA A 19 9.07 6.92 10.20
CA ALA A 19 8.46 8.11 10.81
C ALA A 19 9.33 8.77 11.88
N ASN A 20 9.87 7.99 12.82
CA ASN A 20 10.73 8.51 13.88
C ASN A 20 12.08 9.02 13.34
N THR A 21 12.70 8.27 12.42
CA THR A 21 14.02 8.63 11.87
C THR A 21 13.99 9.82 10.93
N LYS A 22 12.87 10.05 10.25
CA LYS A 22 12.66 11.16 9.31
C LYS A 22 11.87 12.31 9.93
N ASN A 23 11.38 12.15 11.16
CA ASN A 23 10.49 13.09 11.83
C ASN A 23 9.27 13.46 10.96
N ASP A 24 8.67 12.46 10.32
CA ASP A 24 7.54 12.61 9.39
C ASP A 24 6.59 11.42 9.53
N VAL A 25 5.41 11.65 10.11
CA VAL A 25 4.40 10.61 10.32
C VAL A 25 3.92 9.92 9.04
N THR A 26 4.13 10.54 7.87
CA THR A 26 3.76 9.95 6.58
C THR A 26 4.73 8.88 6.09
N CYS A 27 5.92 8.76 6.70
CA CYS A 27 6.97 7.83 6.30
C CYS A 27 6.74 6.37 6.74
N HIS A 28 5.50 5.91 6.57
CA HIS A 28 5.13 4.50 6.69
C HIS A 28 5.80 3.67 5.60
N ALA A 29 6.05 2.39 5.88
CA ALA A 29 6.74 1.49 4.96
C ALA A 29 6.09 1.44 3.57
N GLU A 30 4.75 1.41 3.50
CA GLU A 30 3.98 1.35 2.27
C GLU A 30 4.11 2.64 1.46
N ILE A 31 4.07 3.79 2.12
CA ILE A 31 4.24 5.10 1.48
C ILE A 31 5.66 5.23 0.93
N GLU A 32 6.66 4.82 1.71
CA GLU A 32 8.06 4.84 1.28
C GLU A 32 8.30 3.90 0.08
N ALA A 33 7.70 2.70 0.09
CA ALA A 33 7.75 1.78 -1.04
C ALA A 33 7.11 2.39 -2.30
N ILE A 34 5.91 2.98 -2.19
CA ILE A 34 5.24 3.66 -3.31
C ILE A 34 6.11 4.80 -3.85
N ARG A 35 6.68 5.63 -2.96
CA ARG A 35 7.59 6.73 -3.33
C ARG A 35 8.81 6.20 -4.12
N LEU A 36 9.38 5.07 -3.71
CA LEU A 36 10.51 4.43 -4.40
C LEU A 36 10.10 3.86 -5.75
N ALA A 37 9.01 3.08 -5.80
CA ALA A 37 8.54 2.45 -7.03
C ALA A 37 8.17 3.47 -8.12
N VAL A 38 7.48 4.56 -7.75
CA VAL A 38 7.15 5.65 -8.70
C VAL A 38 8.40 6.29 -9.29
N ARG A 39 9.45 6.48 -8.48
CA ARG A 39 10.73 7.02 -8.94
C ARG A 39 11.46 6.05 -9.86
N GLN A 40 11.50 4.76 -9.51
CA GLN A 40 12.26 3.75 -10.24
C GLN A 40 11.59 3.31 -11.54
N LEU A 41 10.26 3.23 -11.55
CA LEU A 41 9.48 2.85 -12.73
C LEU A 41 9.11 4.06 -13.62
N HIS A 42 9.44 5.28 -13.17
CA HIS A 42 9.11 6.53 -13.86
C HIS A 42 7.62 6.67 -14.23
N THR A 43 6.73 6.18 -13.36
CA THR A 43 5.28 6.19 -13.60
C THR A 43 4.50 6.42 -12.31
N ARG A 44 3.33 7.05 -12.43
CA ARG A 44 2.34 7.20 -11.34
C ARG A 44 1.27 6.10 -11.37
N ASP A 45 1.31 5.21 -12.35
CA ASP A 45 0.42 4.08 -12.44
C ASP A 45 1.16 2.81 -12.03
N LEU A 46 0.76 2.24 -10.89
CA LEU A 46 1.32 1.01 -10.32
C LEU A 46 0.34 -0.17 -10.47
N SER A 47 -0.59 -0.12 -11.44
CA SER A 47 -1.57 -1.20 -11.67
C SER A 47 -0.98 -2.56 -12.02
N ASP A 48 0.26 -2.61 -12.53
CA ASP A 48 0.98 -3.86 -12.75
C ASP A 48 1.75 -4.37 -11.51
N CYS A 49 1.59 -3.70 -10.36
CA CYS A 49 2.39 -3.98 -9.15
C CYS A 49 1.58 -4.66 -8.04
N THR A 50 2.26 -5.51 -7.29
CA THR A 50 1.81 -6.05 -6.00
C THR A 50 2.58 -5.41 -4.86
N LEU A 51 1.89 -4.96 -3.82
CA LEU A 51 2.48 -4.50 -2.57
C LEU A 51 2.38 -5.58 -1.50
N TYR A 52 3.52 -5.97 -0.95
CA TYR A 52 3.62 -6.82 0.23
C TYR A 52 3.94 -5.93 1.44
N THR A 53 3.27 -6.11 2.56
CA THR A 53 3.56 -5.37 3.80
C THR A 53 3.39 -6.27 5.02
N THR A 54 4.16 -6.06 6.08
CA THR A 54 4.03 -6.90 7.28
C THR A 54 2.76 -6.63 8.06
N HIS A 55 2.14 -5.46 7.89
CA HIS A 55 0.92 -5.06 8.60
C HIS A 55 -0.12 -4.57 7.59
N GLU A 56 -1.39 -4.72 7.93
CA GLU A 56 -2.48 -4.13 7.17
C GLU A 56 -2.24 -2.62 6.97
N PRO A 57 -2.26 -2.11 5.72
CA PRO A 57 -2.06 -0.70 5.47
C PRO A 57 -3.10 0.14 6.22
N CYS A 58 -2.66 1.19 6.93
CA CYS A 58 -3.59 2.12 7.57
C CYS A 58 -4.38 2.94 6.54
N VAL A 59 -5.37 3.72 6.96
CA VAL A 59 -6.20 4.57 6.08
C VAL A 59 -5.39 5.47 5.13
N MET A 60 -4.28 6.05 5.60
CA MET A 60 -3.38 6.87 4.79
C MET A 60 -2.67 6.03 3.71
N CYS A 61 -2.15 4.87 4.09
CA CYS A 61 -1.48 3.97 3.16
C CYS A 61 -2.47 3.39 2.15
N ALA A 62 -3.68 3.04 2.60
CA ALA A 62 -4.77 2.56 1.77
C ALA A 62 -5.19 3.60 0.73
N TYR A 63 -5.30 4.89 1.12
CA TYR A 63 -5.51 5.99 0.17
C TYR A 63 -4.44 5.99 -0.91
N SER A 64 -3.16 5.94 -0.54
CA SER A 64 -2.06 5.97 -1.51
C SER A 64 -2.05 4.75 -2.43
N ILE A 65 -2.31 3.55 -1.89
CA ILE A 65 -2.43 2.31 -2.67
C ILE A 65 -3.51 2.46 -3.74
N ARG A 66 -4.69 2.96 -3.37
CA ARG A 66 -5.80 3.20 -4.31
C ARG A 66 -5.46 4.28 -5.33
N PHE A 67 -4.88 5.39 -4.89
CA PHE A 67 -4.52 6.51 -5.76
C PHE A 67 -3.51 6.10 -6.85
N TYR A 68 -2.51 5.28 -6.49
CA TYR A 68 -1.52 4.75 -7.43
C TYR A 68 -1.95 3.44 -8.10
N LYS A 69 -3.19 2.99 -7.87
CA LYS A 69 -3.84 1.84 -8.52
C LYS A 69 -3.14 0.50 -8.35
N ILE A 70 -2.37 0.30 -7.28
CA ILE A 70 -1.73 -1.00 -6.99
C ILE A 70 -2.80 -2.10 -7.07
N SER A 71 -2.55 -3.15 -7.85
CA SER A 71 -3.58 -4.15 -8.17
C SER A 71 -3.73 -5.23 -7.12
N LYS A 72 -2.70 -5.45 -6.29
CA LYS A 72 -2.72 -6.47 -5.24
C LYS A 72 -2.00 -6.00 -3.98
N VAL A 73 -2.59 -6.28 -2.83
CA VAL A 73 -2.01 -6.04 -1.50
C VAL A 73 -1.96 -7.35 -0.73
N VAL A 74 -0.79 -7.69 -0.23
CA VAL A 74 -0.58 -8.87 0.62
C VAL A 74 -0.06 -8.41 1.98
N TYR A 75 -0.71 -8.85 3.06
CA TYR A 75 -0.32 -8.47 4.42
C TYR A 75 -0.40 -9.62 5.42
N LEU A 76 0.29 -9.47 6.57
CA LEU A 76 0.32 -10.51 7.61
C LEU A 76 -0.55 -10.14 8.82
N HIS A 77 -0.20 -9.04 9.52
CA HIS A 77 -0.87 -8.67 10.77
C HIS A 77 -2.01 -7.67 10.52
N PRO A 78 -3.23 -7.90 11.05
CA PRO A 78 -4.33 -6.95 10.96
C PRO A 78 -4.09 -5.72 11.85
N VAL A 79 -4.66 -4.57 11.46
CA VAL A 79 -4.56 -3.30 12.20
C VAL A 79 -5.98 -2.77 12.49
N VAL A 80 -6.62 -3.32 13.53
CA VAL A 80 -8.07 -3.22 13.76
C VAL A 80 -8.65 -1.80 13.75
N TYR A 81 -7.98 -0.84 14.39
CA TYR A 81 -8.56 0.50 14.56
C TYR A 81 -8.39 1.43 13.36
N LEU A 82 -7.34 1.24 12.56
CA LEU A 82 -6.93 2.18 11.50
C LEU A 82 -6.67 1.52 10.15
N GLY A 83 -6.79 0.20 10.07
CA GLY A 83 -6.51 -0.60 8.90
C GLY A 83 -7.51 -0.35 7.78
N GLY A 84 -7.01 -0.33 6.55
CA GLY A 84 -7.79 -0.10 5.33
C GLY A 84 -8.73 -1.24 4.95
N ILE A 85 -8.91 -2.25 5.80
CA ILE A 85 -9.81 -3.40 5.61
C ILE A 85 -10.64 -3.63 6.89
N THR A 86 -10.00 -3.65 8.06
CA THR A 86 -10.59 -4.06 9.33
C THR A 86 -11.21 -2.90 10.13
N SER A 87 -10.87 -1.65 9.80
CA SER A 87 -11.46 -0.48 10.44
C SER A 87 -12.81 -0.07 9.83
N SER A 88 -13.43 0.97 10.38
CA SER A 88 -14.63 1.61 9.82
C SER A 88 -14.38 2.35 8.50
N MET A 89 -13.12 2.45 8.05
CA MET A 89 -12.72 3.06 6.78
C MET A 89 -12.00 2.03 5.88
N PRO A 90 -12.73 1.04 5.31
CA PRO A 90 -12.13 -0.07 4.57
C PRO A 90 -11.75 0.32 3.13
N LEU A 91 -10.87 1.32 2.97
CA LEU A 91 -10.48 1.89 1.67
C LEU A 91 -9.85 0.89 0.71
N LEU A 92 -9.32 -0.26 1.15
CA LEU A 92 -8.77 -1.26 0.24
C LEU A 92 -9.84 -2.15 -0.40
N THR A 93 -11.04 -2.21 0.16
CA THR A 93 -12.14 -3.05 -0.34
C THR A 93 -13.40 -2.24 -0.69
N SER A 94 -13.42 -0.94 -0.40
CA SER A 94 -14.57 -0.07 -0.68
C SER A 94 -14.70 0.26 -2.17
N ASP A 95 -15.91 0.14 -2.69
CA ASP A 95 -16.31 0.69 -4.00
C ASP A 95 -16.77 2.15 -3.91
N ILE A 96 -16.96 2.68 -2.69
CA ILE A 96 -17.32 4.08 -2.45
C ILE A 96 -16.03 4.92 -2.40
N VAL A 97 -15.49 5.21 -3.59
CA VAL A 97 -14.27 6.01 -3.80
C VAL A 97 -14.42 6.91 -5.03
N PRO A 98 -13.51 7.89 -5.26
CA PRO A 98 -13.52 8.66 -6.50
C PRO A 98 -13.49 7.74 -7.76
N PRO A 99 -14.33 8.00 -8.78
CA PRO A 99 -14.47 7.09 -9.93
C PRO A 99 -13.18 6.81 -10.72
N HIS A 100 -12.22 7.74 -10.69
CA HIS A 100 -10.97 7.66 -11.43
C HIS A 100 -9.90 6.76 -10.78
N TRP A 101 -10.15 6.23 -9.56
CA TRP A 101 -9.22 5.31 -8.88
C TRP A 101 -9.26 3.90 -9.44
N GLY A 102 -10.29 3.56 -10.23
CA GLY A 102 -10.46 2.23 -10.77
C GLY A 102 -10.85 1.20 -9.71
N LYS A 103 -10.63 -0.08 -10.04
CA LYS A 103 -11.03 -1.22 -9.21
C LYS A 103 -10.22 -1.26 -7.91
N ALA A 104 -10.85 -1.70 -6.83
CA ALA A 104 -10.13 -2.07 -5.61
C ALA A 104 -9.07 -3.16 -5.87
N PRO A 105 -7.92 -3.14 -5.15
CA PRO A 105 -6.94 -4.20 -5.24
C PRO A 105 -7.51 -5.55 -4.81
N GLU A 106 -6.91 -6.63 -5.31
CA GLU A 106 -7.01 -7.93 -4.64
C GLU A 106 -6.28 -7.84 -3.29
N VAL A 107 -6.95 -8.22 -2.21
CA VAL A 107 -6.38 -8.14 -0.85
C VAL A 107 -6.23 -9.54 -0.27
N VAL A 108 -5.01 -9.92 0.10
CA VAL A 108 -4.67 -11.23 0.64
C VAL A 108 -4.04 -11.09 2.02
N ARG A 109 -4.62 -11.76 3.01
CA ARG A 109 -4.00 -11.91 4.33
C ARG A 109 -3.26 -13.25 4.39
N LEU A 110 -1.97 -13.23 4.68
CA LEU A 110 -1.18 -14.43 4.95
C LEU A 110 -1.55 -14.99 6.33
N LYS A 111 -1.66 -16.32 6.41
CA LYS A 111 -1.99 -17.06 7.63
C LYS A 111 -0.72 -17.45 8.39
#